data_AF-A0A7S1DLP5-F1
#
_entry.id   AF-A0A7S1DLP5-F1
#
_cell.length_a   1.000
_cell.length_b   1.000
_cell.length_c   1.000
_cell.angle_alpha   90.00
_cell.angle_beta   90.00
_cell.angle_gamma   90.00
#
_symmetry.space_group_name_H-M   'P 1'
#
loop_
_entity.id
_entity.type
_entity.pdbx_description
1 polymer ?
#
loop_
_entity_poly.entity_id
_entity_poly.type
_entity_poly.pdbx_seq_one_letter_code
_entity_poly.pdbx_strand_id
1 'polypeptide(L)'
;WDLRRKVASVLTVEVHNRDLVGAIVEERVESSDAFQWQSQLRFTLHHVDGAGLARVKLCDYATDYGCEYVGNSEGLVLTPLTLRCFVTLTQALKLCLGGAP
;
A
#
# COMPACT_ATOMS: atom_id res chain seq x y z
N TRP A 1 -20.67 14.36 -11.08
CA TRP A 1 -20.37 14.36 -9.65
C TRP A 1 -19.31 13.32 -9.26
N ASP A 2 -19.23 12.17 -9.94
CA ASP A 2 -18.23 11.12 -9.67
C ASP A 2 -16.77 11.47 -9.97
N LEU A 3 -16.51 12.27 -11.01
CA LEU A 3 -15.12 12.63 -11.37
C LEU A 3 -14.40 13.39 -10.25
N ARG A 4 -15.11 14.27 -9.53
CA ARG A 4 -14.53 15.03 -8.42
C ARG A 4 -14.04 14.11 -7.30
N ARG A 5 -14.83 13.08 -6.96
CA ARG A 5 -14.47 12.07 -5.95
C ARG A 5 -13.27 11.25 -6.38
N LYS A 6 -13.25 10.81 -7.64
CA LYS A 6 -12.11 10.07 -8.22
C LYS A 6 -10.82 10.89 -8.17
N VAL A 7 -10.88 12.15 -8.60
CA VAL A 7 -9.73 13.06 -8.58
C VAL A 7 -9.26 13.32 -7.14
N ALA A 8 -10.16 13.54 -6.19
CA ALA A 8 -9.80 13.73 -4.79
C ALA A 8 -9.08 12.50 -4.21
N SER A 9 -9.59 11.29 -4.48
CA SER A 9 -8.97 10.04 -4.03
C SER A 9 -7.55 9.86 -4.60
N VAL A 10 -7.38 10.06 -5.92
CA VAL A 10 -6.05 10.00 -6.54
C VAL A 10 -5.12 11.04 -5.94
N LEU A 11 -5.59 12.28 -5.76
CA LEU A 11 -4.78 13.36 -5.19
C LEU A 11 -4.30 13.05 -3.77
N THR A 12 -5.15 12.43 -2.93
CA THR A 12 -4.74 12.00 -1.59
C THR A 12 -3.60 10.99 -1.62
N VAL A 13 -3.65 10.03 -2.55
CA VAL A 13 -2.58 9.03 -2.73
C VAL A 13 -1.30 9.69 -3.24
N GLU A 14 -1.41 10.59 -4.22
CA GLU A 14 -0.25 11.30 -4.79
C GLU A 14 0.46 12.19 -3.77
N VAL A 15 -0.28 12.94 -2.94
CA VAL A 15 0.30 13.75 -1.87
C VAL A 15 1.05 12.86 -0.87
N HIS A 16 0.43 11.75 -0.46
CA HIS A 16 1.07 10.78 0.42
C HIS A 16 2.36 10.22 -0.18
N ASN A 17 2.34 9.80 -1.44
CA ASN A 17 3.53 9.27 -2.14
C ASN A 17 4.66 10.30 -2.22
N ARG A 18 4.34 11.56 -2.50
CA ARG A 18 5.33 12.65 -2.52
C ARG A 18 5.98 12.83 -1.15
N ASP A 19 5.18 12.82 -0.09
CA ASP A 19 5.68 13.00 1.27
C ASP A 19 6.55 11.80 1.71
N LEU A 20 6.20 10.57 1.30
CA LEU A 20 7.02 9.37 1.50
C LEU A 20 8.38 9.47 0.79
N VAL A 21 8.40 9.89 -0.47
CA VAL A 21 9.64 10.07 -1.24
C VAL A 21 10.52 11.11 -0.57
N GLY A 22 9.94 12.21 -0.07
CA GLY A 22 10.67 13.22 0.71
C GLY A 22 11.36 12.62 1.95
N ALA A 23 10.62 11.83 2.73
CA ALA A 23 11.15 11.17 3.93
C ALA A 23 12.28 10.17 3.61
N ILE A 24 12.12 9.37 2.55
CA ILE A 24 13.14 8.40 2.09
C ILE A 24 14.46 9.11 1.73
N VAL A 25 14.36 10.26 1.06
CA VAL A 25 15.53 11.06 0.67
C VAL A 25 16.20 11.69 1.89
N GLU A 26 15.42 12.24 2.82
CA GLU A 26 15.94 12.85 4.05
C GLU A 26 16.65 11.82 4.95
N GLU A 27 16.09 10.63 5.08
CA GLU A 27 16.65 9.52 5.85
C GLU A 27 17.80 8.78 5.15
N ARG A 28 18.12 9.16 3.89
CA ARG A 28 19.17 8.54 3.07
C ARG A 28 19.02 7.01 2.96
N VAL A 29 17.82 6.56 2.66
CA VAL A 29 17.54 5.14 2.48
C VAL A 29 18.07 4.69 1.12
N GLU A 30 19.15 3.90 1.14
CA GLU A 30 19.86 3.45 -0.08
C GLU A 30 19.54 1.99 -0.46
N SER A 31 18.93 1.22 0.43
CA SER A 31 18.63 -0.19 0.22
C SER A 31 17.13 -0.43 0.11
N SER A 32 16.74 -1.30 -0.83
CA SER A 32 15.37 -1.84 -0.89
C SER A 32 15.03 -2.69 0.33
N ASP A 33 16.00 -3.16 1.11
CA ASP A 33 15.73 -3.99 2.28
C ASP A 33 15.54 -3.15 3.56
N ALA A 34 15.72 -1.84 3.46
CA ALA A 34 15.48 -0.92 4.57
C ALA A 34 14.01 -0.94 5.00
N PHE A 35 13.78 -0.95 6.31
CA PHE A 35 12.44 -1.00 6.88
C PHE A 35 11.55 0.15 6.41
N GLN A 36 12.12 1.35 6.23
CA GLN A 36 11.38 2.52 5.75
C GLN A 36 10.78 2.32 4.36
N TRP A 37 11.48 1.59 3.48
CA TRP A 37 10.96 1.20 2.17
C TRP A 37 10.03 -0.02 2.24
N GLN A 38 10.41 -1.01 3.05
CA GLN A 38 9.62 -2.24 3.21
C GLN A 38 8.26 -2.00 3.86
N SER A 39 8.16 -1.02 4.76
CA SER A 39 6.92 -0.63 5.44
C SER A 39 5.91 0.13 4.58
N GLN A 40 6.25 0.42 3.32
CA GLN A 40 5.31 1.02 2.35
C GLN A 40 4.52 -0.04 1.59
N LEU A 41 3.26 0.28 1.28
CA LEU A 41 2.40 -0.55 0.43
C LEU A 41 2.89 -0.45 -1.01
N ARG A 42 3.35 -1.58 -1.58
CA ARG A 42 3.95 -1.63 -2.91
C ARG A 42 3.18 -2.57 -3.82
N PHE A 43 2.94 -2.12 -5.04
CA PHE A 43 2.30 -2.92 -6.09
C PHE A 43 3.37 -3.33 -7.10
N THR A 44 3.46 -4.63 -7.37
CA THR A 44 4.36 -5.20 -8.38
C THR A 44 3.54 -5.98 -9.39
N LEU A 45 3.85 -5.86 -10.66
CA LEU A 45 3.27 -6.71 -11.70
C LEU A 45 4.13 -7.95 -11.85
N HIS A 46 3.50 -9.11 -11.86
CA HIS A 46 4.16 -10.37 -12.19
C HIS A 46 3.31 -11.15 -13.19
N HIS A 47 3.95 -11.99 -14.00
CA HIS A 47 3.26 -12.78 -15.00
C HIS A 47 3.07 -14.21 -14.48
N VAL A 48 1.83 -14.66 -14.44
CA VAL A 48 1.44 -16.05 -14.15
C VAL A 48 0.63 -16.53 -15.34
N ASP A 49 1.05 -17.63 -15.96
CA ASP A 49 0.36 -18.24 -17.10
C ASP A 49 0.07 -17.28 -18.28
N GLY A 50 0.98 -16.33 -18.52
CA GLY A 50 0.84 -15.32 -19.59
C GLY A 50 -0.09 -14.15 -19.26
N ALA A 51 -0.78 -14.18 -18.12
CA ALA A 51 -1.58 -13.07 -17.61
C ALA A 51 -0.76 -12.22 -16.62
N GLY A 52 -0.85 -10.90 -16.73
CA GLY A 52 -0.25 -9.98 -15.76
C GLY A 52 -1.14 -9.90 -14.51
N LEU A 53 -0.64 -10.39 -13.37
CA LEU A 53 -1.31 -10.31 -12.08
C LEU A 53 -0.61 -9.29 -11.18
N ALA A 54 -1.39 -8.41 -10.57
CA ALA A 54 -0.86 -7.47 -9.60
C ALA A 54 -0.61 -8.20 -8.26
N ARG A 55 0.56 -7.98 -7.69
CA ARG A 55 0.96 -8.49 -6.37
C ARG A 55 1.16 -7.32 -5.43
N VAL A 56 0.49 -7.38 -4.29
CA VAL A 56 0.58 -6.40 -3.21
C VAL A 56 1.65 -6.87 -2.23
N LYS A 57 2.54 -5.98 -1.83
CA LYS A 57 3.62 -6.24 -0.87
C LYS A 57 3.61 -5.20 0.24
N LEU A 58 3.68 -5.66 1.49
CA LEU A 58 3.85 -4.81 2.67
C LEU A 58 4.73 -5.55 3.68
N CYS A 59 5.86 -4.97 4.05
CA CYS A 59 6.93 -5.65 4.78
C CYS A 59 7.23 -7.02 4.14
N ASP A 60 7.16 -8.08 4.95
CA ASP A 60 7.42 -9.46 4.55
C ASP A 60 6.17 -10.18 4.02
N TYR A 61 5.02 -9.51 3.99
CA TYR A 61 3.78 -10.08 3.49
C TYR A 61 3.61 -9.73 2.01
N ALA A 62 3.32 -10.74 1.20
CA ALA A 62 3.01 -10.58 -0.21
C ALA A 62 1.81 -11.46 -0.57
N THR A 63 0.87 -10.88 -1.31
CA THR A 63 -0.30 -11.61 -1.80
C THR A 63 -0.73 -11.10 -3.16
N ASP A 64 -1.43 -11.96 -3.90
CA ASP A 64 -1.96 -11.61 -5.20
C ASP A 64 -3.25 -10.79 -5.03
N TYR A 65 -3.40 -9.78 -5.89
CA TYR A 65 -4.55 -8.89 -5.84
C TYR A 65 -5.81 -9.63 -6.28
N GLY A 66 -6.88 -9.57 -5.47
CA GLY A 66 -8.11 -10.32 -5.70
C GLY A 66 -8.98 -9.84 -6.86
N CYS A 67 -8.64 -8.68 -7.47
CA CYS A 67 -9.36 -8.11 -8.62
C CYS A 67 -10.87 -7.88 -8.40
N GLU A 68 -11.29 -7.69 -7.15
CA GLU A 68 -12.68 -7.38 -6.82
C GLU A 68 -13.03 -5.92 -7.16
N TYR A 69 -14.24 -5.70 -7.68
CA TYR A 69 -14.71 -4.35 -7.98
C TYR A 69 -15.24 -3.67 -6.72
N VAL A 70 -14.46 -2.72 -6.19
CA VAL A 70 -14.81 -1.95 -4.98
C VAL A 70 -15.66 -0.71 -5.28
N GLY A 71 -15.71 -0.27 -6.55
CA GLY A 71 -16.37 0.97 -6.95
C GLY A 71 -15.61 2.24 -6.57
N ASN A 72 -16.25 3.40 -6.74
CA ASN A 72 -15.69 4.72 -6.42
C ASN A 72 -16.04 5.11 -4.97
N SER A 73 -15.61 4.27 -4.02
CA SER A 73 -15.76 4.54 -2.59
C SER A 73 -14.79 5.63 -2.15
N GLU A 74 -15.16 6.39 -1.13
CA GLU A 74 -14.23 7.33 -0.50
C GLU A 74 -13.08 6.55 0.14
N GLY A 75 -11.85 6.90 -0.24
CA GLY A 75 -10.65 6.29 0.29
C GLY A 75 -10.36 6.78 1.72
N LEU A 76 -9.77 5.91 2.52
CA LEU A 76 -9.27 6.27 3.85
C LEU A 76 -8.04 7.19 3.71
N VAL A 77 -7.95 8.22 4.56
CA VAL A 77 -6.80 9.13 4.56
C VAL A 77 -5.54 8.38 5.04
N LEU A 78 -4.46 8.47 4.27
CA LEU A 78 -3.19 7.83 4.54
C LEU A 78 -2.39 8.63 5.58
N THR A 79 -2.69 8.42 6.86
CA THR A 79 -1.96 9.03 7.98
C THR A 79 -0.90 8.08 8.55
N PRO A 80 0.12 8.57 9.27
CA PRO A 80 1.08 7.70 9.96
C PRO A 80 0.46 6.69 10.91
N LEU A 81 -0.72 6.99 11.49
CA LEU A 81 -1.43 6.05 12.36
C LEU A 81 -2.06 4.92 11.53
N THR A 82 -2.77 5.26 10.46
CA THR A 82 -3.40 4.31 9.55
C THR A 82 -2.38 3.36 8.90
N LEU A 83 -1.22 3.88 8.52
CA LEU A 83 -0.15 3.07 7.93
C LEU A 83 0.42 2.04 8.93
N ARG A 84 0.55 2.40 10.21
CA ARG A 84 0.94 1.43 11.25
C ARG A 84 -0.09 0.33 11.40
N CYS A 85 -1.39 0.65 11.33
CA CYS A 85 -2.44 -0.35 11.35
C CYS A 85 -2.33 -1.32 10.16
N PHE A 86 -1.99 -0.86 8.96
CA PHE A 86 -1.78 -1.77 7.82
C PHE A 86 -0.59 -2.71 8.03
N VAL A 87 0.51 -2.22 8.60
CA VAL A 87 1.67 -3.06 8.92
C VAL A 87 1.31 -4.14 9.94
N THR A 88 0.60 -3.79 11.01
CA THR A 88 0.20 -4.79 12.02
C THR A 88 -0.81 -5.79 11.47
N LEU A 89 -1.80 -5.35 10.69
CA LEU A 89 -2.80 -6.22 10.07
C LEU A 89 -2.18 -7.21 9.08
N THR A 90 -1.24 -6.77 8.25
CA THR A 90 -0.56 -7.67 7.29
C THR A 90 0.36 -8.66 7.97
N GLN A 91 1.00 -8.29 9.09
CA GLN A 91 1.77 -9.23 9.89
C GLN A 91 0.88 -10.26 10.60
N ALA A 92 -0.27 -9.83 11.14
CA ALA A 92 -1.26 -10.76 11.67
C ALA A 92 -1.75 -11.73 10.59
N LEU A 93 -2.04 -11.22 9.39
CA LEU A 93 -2.47 -12.02 8.24
C LEU A 93 -1.40 -13.03 7.81
N LYS A 94 -0.12 -12.64 7.79
CA LYS A 94 1.01 -13.55 7.55
C LYS A 94 1.07 -14.70 8.55
N LEU A 95 0.69 -14.44 9.80
CA LEU A 95 0.64 -15.43 10.89
C LEU A 95 -0.68 -16.21 10.95
N CYS A 96 -1.58 -16.02 9.99
CA CYS A 96 -2.93 -16.58 10.00
C CYS A 96 -3.73 -16.20 11.27
N LEU A 97 -3.49 -15.00 11.81
CA LEU A 97 -4.18 -14.44 12.97
C LEU A 97 -5.19 -13.36 12.55
N GLY A 98 -6.22 -13.15 13.37
CA GLY A 98 -7.14 -12.03 13.22
C GLY A 98 -6.52 -10.70 13.65
N GLY A 99 -7.06 -9.59 13.13
CA GLY A 99 -6.71 -8.24 13.58
C GLY A 99 -7.62 -7.79 14.73
N ALA A 100 -7.03 -7.54 15.91
CA ALA A 100 -7.69 -6.86 17.03
C ALA A 100 -6.96 -5.53 17.28
N PRO A 101 -7.41 -4.42 16.65
CA PRO A 101 -6.81 -3.11 16.82
C PRO A 101 -7.07 -2.49 18.20
#